data_AF-A0A0H2Z7F0-F1
#
_entry.id   AF-A0A0H2Z7F0-F1
#
_cell.length_a   1.000
_cell.length_b   1.000
_cell.length_c   1.000
_cell.angle_alpha   90.00
_cell.angle_beta   90.00
_cell.angle_gamma   90.00
#
_symmetry.space_group_name_H-M   'P 1'
#
loop_
_entity.id
_entity.type
_entity.pdbx_description
1 polymer ?
#
loop_
_entity_poly.entity_id
_entity_poly.type
_entity_poly.pdbx_seq_one_letter_code
_entity_poly.pdbx_strand_id
1 'polypeptide(L)'
;MPRPRIDNAASLEKYKDRLLNGSYKILSLLLDLIIKSLAKPRTVYKKLAIGSLAISGGAFSTPFWQQALEQAVSSIETSICDTQTSSLLVGILFLLLTFLFAMLSQRYSKNQKESLIDSKTISAPAMVGNSKIYCYCGSVMAISGIEVVVTSENTNLHLGSISGTSVSGRIRRLSASFNSDGTLHIDHLQNARDLEIKSAA
;
A
#
# COMPACT_ATOMS: atom_id res chain seq x y z
N MET A 1 54.02 -45.53 7.10
CA MET A 1 53.09 -44.42 7.44
C MET A 1 51.78 -44.65 6.71
N PRO A 2 50.64 -44.88 7.40
CA PRO A 2 49.35 -45.01 6.74
C PRO A 2 48.82 -43.61 6.38
N ARG A 3 48.29 -43.46 5.16
CA ARG A 3 47.60 -42.23 4.75
C ARG A 3 46.22 -42.17 5.42
N PRO A 4 45.76 -40.99 5.91
CA PRO A 4 44.45 -40.85 6.50
C PRO A 4 43.38 -41.07 5.42
N ARG A 5 42.44 -41.98 5.69
CA ARG A 5 41.27 -42.23 4.85
C ARG A 5 40.27 -41.10 5.17
N ILE A 6 40.06 -40.20 4.21
CA ILE A 6 39.07 -39.14 4.35
C ILE A 6 37.70 -39.77 4.11
N ASP A 7 36.91 -39.91 5.17
CA ASP A 7 35.55 -40.45 5.12
C ASP A 7 34.62 -39.42 4.47
N ASN A 8 34.60 -39.43 3.14
CA ASN A 8 33.84 -38.50 2.30
C ASN A 8 32.32 -38.53 2.56
N ALA A 9 31.78 -39.60 3.15
CA ALA A 9 30.35 -39.75 3.41
C ALA A 9 29.85 -38.85 4.57
N ALA A 10 30.61 -38.78 5.68
CA ALA A 10 30.21 -38.02 6.86
C ALA A 10 30.26 -36.49 6.64
N SER A 11 31.21 -36.02 5.82
CA SER A 11 31.28 -34.62 5.42
C SER A 11 30.15 -34.23 4.45
N LEU A 12 29.63 -35.17 3.65
CA LEU A 12 28.58 -34.89 2.68
C LEU A 12 27.19 -34.75 3.34
N GLU A 13 26.87 -35.60 4.32
CA GLU A 13 25.63 -35.47 5.11
C GLU A 13 25.59 -34.16 5.88
N LYS A 14 26.70 -33.80 6.55
CA LYS A 14 26.81 -32.55 7.29
C LYS A 14 26.66 -31.30 6.40
N TYR A 15 26.98 -31.41 5.11
CA TYR A 15 26.79 -30.33 4.13
C TYR A 15 25.35 -30.26 3.61
N LYS A 16 24.70 -31.41 3.37
CA LYS A 16 23.27 -31.50 3.05
C LYS A 16 22.40 -30.92 4.15
N ASP A 17 22.69 -31.27 5.41
CA ASP A 17 21.96 -30.74 6.56
C ASP A 17 22.10 -29.24 6.68
N ARG A 18 23.28 -28.66 6.41
CA ARG A 18 23.46 -27.19 6.41
C ARG A 18 22.71 -26.50 5.27
N LEU A 19 22.62 -27.12 4.09
CA LEU A 19 21.91 -26.57 2.93
C LEU A 19 20.39 -26.64 3.10
N LEU A 20 19.87 -27.77 3.59
CA LEU A 20 18.48 -27.91 4.00
C LEU A 20 18.16 -26.92 5.12
N ASN A 21 19.10 -26.72 6.05
CA ASN A 21 18.95 -25.82 7.17
C ASN A 21 18.97 -24.33 6.83
N GLY A 22 19.71 -23.92 5.81
CA GLY A 22 19.64 -22.57 5.28
C GLY A 22 18.35 -22.31 4.52
N SER A 23 17.90 -23.29 3.74
CA SER A 23 16.74 -23.15 2.84
C SER A 23 15.42 -22.97 3.60
N TYR A 24 15.20 -23.71 4.70
CA TYR A 24 13.98 -23.53 5.49
C TYR A 24 13.93 -22.19 6.22
N LYS A 25 15.08 -21.60 6.59
CA LYS A 25 15.13 -20.29 7.25
C LYS A 25 14.76 -19.17 6.30
N ILE A 26 15.22 -19.27 5.05
CA ILE A 26 14.87 -18.32 4.00
C ILE A 26 13.38 -18.43 3.66
N LEU A 27 12.86 -19.66 3.56
CA LEU A 27 11.45 -19.91 3.32
C LEU A 27 10.58 -19.38 4.48
N SER A 28 10.97 -19.63 5.73
CA SER A 28 10.22 -19.16 6.91
C SER A 28 10.23 -17.63 7.03
N LEU A 29 11.36 -16.99 6.71
CA LEU A 29 11.46 -15.53 6.68
C LEU A 29 10.60 -14.91 5.58
N LEU A 30 10.55 -15.53 4.39
CA LEU A 30 9.65 -15.14 3.30
C LEU A 30 8.20 -15.29 3.71
N LEU A 31 7.85 -16.40 4.34
CA LEU A 31 6.50 -16.67 4.83
C LEU A 31 6.09 -15.63 5.90
N ASP A 32 6.96 -15.34 6.86
CA ASP A 32 6.71 -14.33 7.90
C ASP A 32 6.55 -12.92 7.31
N LEU A 33 7.35 -12.56 6.31
CA LEU A 33 7.22 -11.30 5.57
C LEU A 33 5.88 -11.22 4.84
N ILE A 34 5.46 -12.32 4.21
CA ILE A 34 4.18 -12.41 3.50
C ILE A 34 3.01 -12.33 4.49
N ILE A 35 3.05 -13.06 5.61
CA ILE A 35 2.02 -13.04 6.66
C ILE A 35 1.90 -11.64 7.28
N LYS A 36 3.02 -11.00 7.64
CA LYS A 36 3.01 -9.63 8.18
C LYS A 36 2.50 -8.61 7.15
N SER A 37 2.82 -8.80 5.88
CA SER A 37 2.30 -7.96 4.78
C SER A 37 0.79 -8.15 4.56
N LEU A 38 0.26 -9.35 4.82
CA LEU A 38 -1.16 -9.70 4.65
C LEU A 38 -2.02 -9.35 5.87
N ALA A 39 -1.45 -9.20 7.07
CA ALA A 39 -2.17 -8.94 8.32
C ALA A 39 -3.03 -7.65 8.35
N LYS A 40 -2.84 -6.73 7.39
CA LYS A 40 -3.72 -5.56 7.18
C LYS A 40 -4.22 -5.51 5.73
N PRO A 41 -5.30 -6.23 5.38
CA PRO A 41 -5.79 -6.29 4.01
C PRO A 41 -6.55 -5.00 3.65
N ARG A 42 -5.83 -4.02 3.07
CA ARG A 42 -6.41 -2.78 2.55
C ARG A 42 -6.97 -2.91 1.12
N THR A 43 -6.57 -3.94 0.38
CA THR A 43 -6.90 -4.13 -1.05
C THR A 43 -7.64 -5.44 -1.28
N VAL A 44 -8.51 -5.48 -2.31
CA VAL A 44 -9.22 -6.71 -2.73
C VAL A 44 -8.22 -7.81 -3.08
N TYR A 45 -7.11 -7.47 -3.73
CA TYR A 45 -6.04 -8.42 -4.07
C TYR A 45 -5.38 -9.06 -2.82
N LYS A 46 -5.20 -8.33 -1.72
CA LYS A 46 -4.72 -8.94 -0.47
C LYS A 46 -5.73 -9.92 0.12
N LYS A 47 -7.04 -9.63 0.02
CA LYS A 47 -8.08 -10.57 0.48
C LYS A 47 -8.07 -11.85 -0.35
N LEU A 48 -7.93 -11.73 -1.68
CA LEU A 48 -7.80 -12.87 -2.58
C LEU A 48 -6.53 -13.68 -2.32
N ALA A 49 -5.40 -13.02 -2.04
CA ALA A 49 -4.15 -13.69 -1.67
C ALA A 49 -4.27 -14.48 -0.35
N ILE A 50 -4.94 -13.93 0.67
CA ILE A 50 -5.20 -14.65 1.93
C ILE A 50 -6.11 -15.86 1.67
N GLY A 51 -7.17 -15.66 0.88
CA GLY A 51 -8.07 -16.74 0.48
C GLY A 51 -7.32 -17.88 -0.20
N SER A 52 -6.56 -17.59 -1.26
CA SER A 52 -5.78 -18.58 -1.99
C SER A 52 -4.71 -19.27 -1.13
N LEU A 53 -4.11 -18.56 -0.17
CA LEU A 53 -3.14 -19.15 0.75
C LEU A 53 -3.81 -20.15 1.71
N ALA A 54 -5.00 -19.82 2.21
CA ALA A 54 -5.79 -20.74 3.02
C ALA A 54 -6.20 -21.99 2.22
N ILE A 55 -6.60 -21.81 0.95
CA ILE A 55 -6.89 -22.91 0.01
C ILE A 55 -5.68 -23.82 -0.16
N SER A 56 -4.52 -23.24 -0.43
CA SER A 56 -3.27 -23.97 -0.60
C SER A 56 -2.91 -24.78 0.65
N GLY A 57 -2.87 -24.14 1.83
CA GLY A 57 -2.50 -24.81 3.08
C GLY A 57 -3.46 -25.94 3.46
N GLY A 58 -4.76 -25.73 3.25
CA GLY A 58 -5.74 -26.76 3.52
C GLY A 58 -5.75 -27.87 2.47
N ALA A 59 -5.42 -27.61 1.19
CA ALA A 59 -5.27 -28.63 0.16
C ALA A 59 -4.14 -29.62 0.46
N PHE A 60 -3.09 -29.18 1.17
CA PHE A 60 -2.04 -30.05 1.67
C PHE A 60 -2.42 -30.85 2.93
N SER A 61 -3.40 -30.37 3.70
CA SER A 61 -3.69 -30.92 5.04
C SER A 61 -4.99 -31.74 5.09
N THR A 62 -5.99 -31.42 4.27
CA THR A 62 -7.36 -31.91 4.43
C THR A 62 -8.17 -31.84 3.12
N PRO A 63 -9.02 -32.84 2.79
CA PRO A 63 -9.77 -32.89 1.54
C PRO A 63 -11.03 -32.01 1.50
N PHE A 64 -11.29 -31.13 2.49
CA PHE A 64 -12.53 -30.33 2.49
C PHE A 64 -12.66 -29.41 1.27
N TRP A 65 -11.54 -28.99 0.68
CA TRP A 65 -11.54 -28.22 -0.57
C TRP A 65 -12.12 -28.98 -1.74
N GLN A 66 -11.98 -30.31 -1.76
CA GLN A 66 -12.52 -31.15 -2.82
C GLN A 66 -14.05 -31.04 -2.85
N GLN A 67 -14.71 -31.10 -1.69
CA GLN A 67 -16.17 -30.94 -1.59
C GLN A 67 -16.65 -29.54 -2.02
N ALA A 68 -15.91 -28.49 -1.64
CA ALA A 68 -16.24 -27.12 -2.03
C ALA A 68 -16.03 -26.88 -3.55
N LEU A 69 -14.99 -27.48 -4.13
CA LEU A 69 -14.70 -27.41 -5.56
C LEU A 69 -15.75 -28.19 -6.36
N GLU A 70 -16.13 -29.39 -5.91
CA GLU A 70 -17.17 -30.21 -6.53
C GLU A 70 -18.52 -29.48 -6.57
N GLN A 71 -18.91 -28.76 -5.50
CA GLN A 71 -20.12 -27.93 -5.48
C GLN A 71 -20.03 -26.68 -6.37
N ALA A 72 -18.86 -26.04 -6.44
CA ALA A 72 -18.65 -24.87 -7.29
C ALA A 72 -18.65 -25.25 -8.78
N VAL A 73 -18.06 -26.40 -9.11
CA VAL A 73 -17.96 -26.93 -10.49
C VAL A 73 -19.28 -27.56 -10.93
N SER A 74 -20.07 -28.19 -10.04
CA SER A 74 -21.40 -28.71 -10.39
C SER A 74 -22.38 -27.62 -10.83
N SER A 75 -22.09 -26.36 -10.50
CA SER A 75 -22.85 -25.19 -10.95
C SER A 75 -22.49 -24.75 -12.37
N ILE A 76 -21.40 -25.26 -12.94
CA ILE A 76 -20.91 -24.96 -14.29
C ILE A 76 -21.08 -26.22 -15.12
N GLU A 77 -22.18 -26.34 -15.86
CA GLU A 77 -22.43 -27.42 -16.82
C GLU A 77 -21.35 -27.44 -17.91
N THR A 78 -20.22 -28.07 -17.63
CA THR A 78 -19.22 -28.42 -18.63
C THR A 78 -18.68 -29.79 -18.28
N SER A 79 -18.81 -30.71 -19.24
CA SER A 79 -18.27 -32.07 -19.16
C SER A 79 -16.75 -32.00 -19.03
N ILE A 80 -16.22 -32.09 -17.81
CA ILE A 80 -14.78 -32.15 -17.59
C ILE A 80 -14.44 -33.59 -17.22
N CYS A 81 -13.72 -34.21 -18.15
CA CYS A 81 -13.00 -35.48 -18.09
C CYS A 81 -12.56 -35.87 -16.67
N ASP A 82 -12.87 -37.11 -16.26
CA ASP A 82 -12.48 -37.79 -15.01
C ASP A 82 -10.95 -37.85 -14.85
N THR A 83 -10.33 -36.72 -14.58
CA THR A 83 -8.93 -36.63 -14.19
C THR A 83 -8.92 -36.35 -12.71
N GLN A 84 -8.63 -37.39 -11.94
CA GLN A 84 -8.38 -37.35 -10.50
C GLN A 84 -7.30 -36.29 -10.24
N THR A 85 -7.72 -35.08 -9.90
CA THR A 85 -6.82 -33.96 -9.70
C THR A 85 -6.05 -34.20 -8.41
N SER A 86 -4.74 -34.47 -8.53
CA SER A 86 -3.90 -34.69 -7.36
C SER A 86 -3.93 -33.45 -6.46
N SER A 87 -4.18 -33.65 -5.16
CA SER A 87 -4.23 -32.59 -4.15
C SER A 87 -2.98 -31.71 -4.13
N LEU A 88 -1.82 -32.29 -4.49
CA LEU A 88 -0.56 -31.58 -4.68
C LEU A 88 -0.62 -30.54 -5.80
N LEU A 89 -1.21 -30.87 -6.96
CA LEU A 89 -1.34 -29.94 -8.09
C LEU A 89 -2.23 -28.75 -7.73
N VAL A 90 -3.33 -29.01 -7.02
CA VAL A 90 -4.23 -27.96 -6.53
C VAL A 90 -3.53 -27.07 -5.51
N GLY A 91 -2.81 -27.65 -4.54
CA GLY A 91 -2.04 -26.91 -3.56
C GLY A 91 -0.99 -25.99 -4.19
N ILE A 92 -0.25 -26.48 -5.20
CA ILE A 92 0.74 -25.71 -5.95
C ILE A 92 0.08 -24.59 -6.76
N LEU A 93 -1.04 -24.87 -7.44
CA LEU A 93 -1.79 -23.87 -8.22
C LEU A 93 -2.24 -22.69 -7.35
N PHE A 94 -2.85 -22.96 -6.19
CA PHE A 94 -3.30 -21.91 -5.28
C PHE A 94 -2.14 -21.17 -4.59
N LEU A 95 -0.98 -21.82 -4.42
CA LEU A 95 0.24 -21.16 -3.94
C LEU A 95 0.79 -20.17 -4.98
N LEU A 96 0.81 -20.55 -6.26
CA LEU A 96 1.18 -19.64 -7.34
C LEU A 96 0.19 -18.47 -7.45
N LEU A 97 -1.11 -18.75 -7.31
CA LEU A 97 -2.15 -17.72 -7.34
C LEU A 97 -2.01 -16.72 -6.18
N THR A 98 -1.61 -17.20 -5.00
CA THR A 98 -1.27 -16.35 -3.85
C THR A 98 -0.14 -15.39 -4.19
N PHE A 99 0.92 -15.88 -4.83
CA PHE A 99 2.05 -15.05 -5.22
C PHE A 99 1.66 -14.01 -6.28
N LEU A 100 0.82 -14.41 -7.25
CA LEU A 100 0.29 -13.52 -8.27
C LEU A 100 -0.53 -12.36 -7.66
N PHE A 101 -1.47 -12.67 -6.76
CA PHE A 101 -2.28 -11.66 -6.09
C PHE A 101 -1.48 -10.76 -5.16
N ALA A 102 -0.46 -11.30 -4.48
CA ALA A 102 0.45 -10.51 -3.67
C ALA A 102 1.24 -9.51 -4.53
N MET A 103 1.76 -9.93 -5.69
CA MET A 103 2.45 -9.04 -6.64
C MET A 103 1.52 -7.96 -7.21
N LEU A 104 0.31 -8.34 -7.62
CA LEU A 104 -0.71 -7.39 -8.10
C LEU A 104 -1.05 -6.35 -7.01
N SER A 105 -1.21 -6.77 -5.76
CA SER A 105 -1.47 -5.84 -4.67
C SER A 105 -0.33 -4.84 -4.46
N GLN A 106 0.94 -5.26 -4.57
CA GLN A 106 2.06 -4.35 -4.39
C GLN A 106 2.11 -3.29 -5.49
N ARG A 107 1.79 -3.67 -6.73
CA ARG A 107 1.70 -2.73 -7.85
C ARG A 107 0.54 -1.76 -7.69
N TYR A 108 -0.63 -2.24 -7.29
CA TYR A 108 -1.81 -1.40 -7.09
C TYR A 108 -1.70 -0.46 -5.89
N SER A 109 -1.11 -0.89 -4.77
CA SER A 109 -0.92 -0.02 -3.60
C SER A 109 0.05 1.15 -3.86
N LYS A 110 0.99 1.02 -4.79
CA LYS A 110 1.89 2.12 -5.18
C LYS A 110 1.22 3.17 -6.07
N ASN A 111 0.15 2.79 -6.77
CA ASN A 111 -0.52 3.63 -7.76
C ASN A 111 -1.80 4.29 -7.25
N GLN A 112 -2.30 3.93 -6.06
CA GLN A 112 -3.36 4.67 -5.39
C GLN A 112 -2.78 5.93 -4.72
N LYS A 113 -2.42 6.93 -5.53
CA LYS A 113 -2.61 8.30 -5.07
C LYS A 113 -4.11 8.51 -5.12
N GLU A 114 -4.76 8.59 -3.95
CA GLU A 114 -6.16 8.99 -3.90
C GLU A 114 -6.29 10.27 -4.74
N SER A 115 -7.15 10.21 -5.76
CA SER A 115 -7.56 11.40 -6.48
C SER A 115 -8.18 12.31 -5.44
N LEU A 116 -7.51 13.42 -5.11
CA LEU A 116 -8.09 14.45 -4.28
C LEU A 116 -9.44 14.80 -4.90
N ILE A 117 -10.51 14.50 -4.17
CA ILE A 117 -11.86 14.79 -4.62
C ILE A 117 -11.98 16.31 -4.60
N ASP A 118 -12.02 16.93 -5.78
CA ASP A 118 -12.22 18.37 -5.95
C ASP A 118 -13.71 18.78 -5.79
N SER A 119 -14.55 17.91 -5.20
CA SER A 119 -15.91 18.28 -4.85
C SER A 119 -15.91 19.18 -3.62
N LYS A 120 -16.78 20.19 -3.67
CA LYS A 120 -16.98 21.17 -2.60
C LYS A 120 -18.31 20.87 -1.91
N THR A 121 -18.23 20.52 -0.63
CA THR A 121 -19.40 20.36 0.23
C THR A 121 -19.29 21.33 1.40
N ILE A 122 -20.31 22.15 1.58
CA ILE A 122 -20.42 23.08 2.71
C ILE A 122 -21.59 22.62 3.58
N SER A 123 -21.37 22.49 4.88
CA SER A 123 -22.45 22.19 5.83
C SER A 123 -23.43 23.36 5.95
N ALA A 124 -24.63 23.08 6.46
CA ALA A 124 -25.47 24.15 7.00
C ALA A 124 -24.69 24.89 8.11
N PRO A 125 -24.89 26.22 8.26
CA PRO A 125 -24.18 27.00 9.26
C PRO A 125 -24.62 26.62 10.67
N ALA A 126 -23.66 26.42 11.57
CA ALA A 126 -23.90 26.44 13.00
C ALA A 126 -23.81 27.89 13.51
N MET A 127 -24.78 28.32 14.30
CA MET A 127 -24.80 29.66 14.88
C MET A 127 -24.13 29.66 16.25
N VAL A 128 -23.20 30.59 16.47
CA VAL A 128 -22.62 30.88 17.79
C VAL A 128 -22.69 32.39 18.02
N GLY A 129 -23.69 32.83 18.78
CA GLY A 129 -24.03 34.26 18.87
C GLY A 129 -24.35 34.84 17.50
N ASN A 130 -23.69 35.95 17.13
CA ASN A 130 -23.82 36.59 15.81
C ASN A 130 -22.90 35.98 14.74
N SER A 131 -22.15 34.92 15.08
CA SER A 131 -21.20 34.28 14.16
C SER A 131 -21.81 33.04 13.49
N LYS A 132 -21.48 32.86 12.21
CA LYS A 132 -21.84 31.68 11.41
C LYS A 132 -20.61 30.81 11.22
N ILE A 133 -20.69 29.55 11.64
CA ILE A 133 -19.64 28.56 11.47
C ILE A 133 -20.04 27.61 10.36
N TYR A 134 -19.21 27.53 9.32
CA TYR A 134 -19.39 26.62 8.21
C TYR A 134 -18.30 25.55 8.25
N CYS A 135 -18.69 24.28 8.11
CA CYS A 135 -17.75 23.20 7.90
C CYS A 135 -17.61 22.95 6.40
N TYR A 136 -16.37 23.03 5.92
CA TYR A 136 -16.02 22.86 4.52
C TYR A 136 -15.28 21.53 4.33
N CYS A 137 -15.74 20.72 3.37
CA CYS A 137 -15.03 19.53 2.91
C CYS A 137 -14.71 19.68 1.42
N GLY A 138 -13.43 19.64 1.08
CA GLY A 138 -12.95 19.79 -0.30
C GLY A 138 -11.54 20.38 -0.37
N SER A 139 -11.17 20.85 -1.56
CA SER A 139 -9.89 21.53 -1.80
C SER A 139 -9.94 22.99 -1.34
N VAL A 140 -8.94 23.43 -0.56
CA VAL A 140 -8.77 24.84 -0.16
C VAL A 140 -8.71 25.79 -1.35
N MET A 141 -8.35 25.28 -2.53
CA MET A 141 -8.27 26.03 -3.78
C MET A 141 -9.64 26.48 -4.30
N ALA A 142 -10.73 25.85 -3.86
CA ALA A 142 -12.09 26.17 -4.27
C ALA A 142 -12.81 27.10 -3.27
N ILE A 143 -12.09 27.65 -2.29
CA ILE A 143 -12.63 28.63 -1.35
C ILE A 143 -12.30 30.04 -1.84
N SER A 144 -13.29 30.91 -1.82
CA SER A 144 -13.22 32.31 -2.27
C SER A 144 -13.91 33.22 -1.27
N GLY A 145 -13.61 34.52 -1.33
CA GLY A 145 -14.20 35.52 -0.42
C GLY A 145 -13.74 35.38 1.03
N ILE A 146 -12.55 34.82 1.26
CA ILE A 146 -11.92 34.77 2.58
C ILE A 146 -10.94 35.93 2.71
N GLU A 147 -11.02 36.65 3.82
CA GLU A 147 -10.07 37.72 4.17
C GLU A 147 -8.84 37.18 4.88
N VAL A 148 -9.03 36.22 5.79
CA VAL A 148 -7.96 35.66 6.63
C VAL A 148 -8.00 34.14 6.60
N VAL A 149 -6.85 33.53 6.32
CA VAL A 149 -6.65 32.08 6.40
C VAL A 149 -5.65 31.78 7.50
N VAL A 150 -6.04 30.90 8.43
CA VAL A 150 -5.16 30.38 9.47
C VAL A 150 -4.73 28.96 9.09
N THR A 151 -3.43 28.73 9.02
CA THR A 151 -2.86 27.41 8.70
C THR A 151 -2.11 26.86 9.90
N SER A 152 -2.17 25.54 10.08
CA SER A 152 -1.33 24.85 11.06
C SER A 152 -0.05 24.40 10.35
N GLU A 153 1.05 25.07 10.67
CA GLU A 153 2.39 24.75 10.18
C GLU A 153 3.23 24.09 11.27
N ASN A 154 4.36 23.51 10.86
CA ASN A 154 5.36 23.02 11.81
C ASN A 154 6.05 24.18 12.54
N THR A 155 6.74 23.88 13.64
CA THR A 155 7.44 24.88 14.49
C THR A 155 8.42 25.74 13.72
N ASN A 156 8.99 25.19 12.64
CA ASN A 156 9.98 25.85 11.79
C ASN A 156 9.33 26.67 10.66
N LEU A 157 7.99 26.76 10.63
CA LEU A 157 7.19 27.45 9.61
C LEU A 157 7.62 27.08 8.17
N HIS A 158 8.03 25.83 7.94
CA HIS A 158 8.39 25.37 6.60
C HIS A 158 7.14 25.19 5.76
N LEU A 159 6.84 26.23 4.98
CA LEU A 159 5.79 26.19 3.97
C LEU A 159 6.07 25.08 2.97
N GLY A 160 5.02 24.34 2.61
CA GLY A 160 5.10 23.35 1.54
C GLY A 160 5.52 23.96 0.21
N SER A 161 6.00 23.11 -0.70
CA SER A 161 6.26 23.53 -2.08
C SER A 161 4.99 24.08 -2.73
N ILE A 162 5.12 25.13 -3.53
CA ILE A 162 4.01 25.75 -4.28
C ILE A 162 3.37 24.79 -5.29
N SER A 163 4.12 23.80 -5.78
CA SER A 163 3.64 22.72 -6.64
C SER A 163 3.22 21.48 -5.86
N GLY A 164 3.30 21.53 -4.53
CA GLY A 164 2.97 20.43 -3.64
C GLY A 164 1.47 20.20 -3.46
N THR A 165 1.12 19.03 -2.91
CA THR A 165 -0.25 18.65 -2.57
C THR A 165 -0.57 18.83 -1.09
N SER A 166 0.30 19.49 -0.32
CA SER A 166 0.01 19.83 1.09
C SER A 166 -0.95 21.01 1.18
N VAL A 167 -1.62 21.15 2.33
CA VAL A 167 -2.46 22.32 2.61
C VAL A 167 -1.62 23.60 2.57
N SER A 168 -0.48 23.61 3.25
CA SER A 168 0.47 24.72 3.26
C SER A 168 0.95 25.14 1.88
N GLY A 169 1.29 24.19 1.01
CA GLY A 169 1.70 24.44 -0.37
C GLY A 169 0.57 25.02 -1.22
N ARG A 170 -0.67 24.53 -1.05
CA ARG A 170 -1.84 25.07 -1.74
C ARG A 170 -2.24 26.46 -1.26
N ILE A 171 -2.14 26.75 0.05
CA ILE A 171 -2.36 28.10 0.57
C ILE A 171 -1.28 29.04 0.04
N ARG A 172 0.00 28.63 0.05
CA ARG A 172 1.08 29.39 -0.58
C ARG A 172 0.83 29.66 -2.06
N ARG A 173 0.29 28.68 -2.79
CA ARG A 173 -0.13 28.85 -4.18
C ARG A 173 -1.29 29.84 -4.32
N LEU A 174 -2.29 29.84 -3.43
CA LEU A 174 -3.36 30.85 -3.43
C LEU A 174 -2.84 32.26 -3.18
N SER A 175 -1.85 32.39 -2.31
CA SER A 175 -1.25 33.67 -1.95
C SER A 175 -0.27 34.19 -3.01
N ALA A 176 0.19 33.34 -3.93
CA ALA A 176 1.16 33.71 -4.95
C ALA A 176 0.50 34.37 -6.17
N SER A 177 1.26 35.21 -6.85
CA SER A 177 0.85 35.83 -8.12
C SER A 177 1.44 35.04 -9.29
N PHE A 178 0.63 34.79 -10.31
CA PHE A 178 1.03 34.09 -11.54
C PHE A 178 0.87 35.00 -12.74
N ASN A 179 1.74 34.82 -13.73
CA ASN A 179 1.62 35.43 -15.04
C ASN A 179 0.46 34.79 -15.83
N SER A 180 0.08 35.42 -16.94
CA SER A 180 -0.97 34.92 -17.84
C SER A 180 -0.65 33.55 -18.47
N ASP A 181 0.62 33.19 -18.58
CA ASP A 181 1.11 31.88 -19.05
C ASP A 181 1.13 30.80 -17.94
N GLY A 182 0.71 31.14 -16.72
CA GLY A 182 0.69 30.25 -15.57
C GLY A 182 2.05 30.07 -14.88
N THR A 183 3.08 30.80 -15.30
CA THR A 183 4.36 30.83 -14.58
C THR A 183 4.26 31.64 -13.30
N LEU A 184 5.01 31.24 -12.27
CA LEU A 184 5.06 31.94 -11.00
C LEU A 184 5.68 33.33 -11.20
N HIS A 185 4.93 34.39 -10.89
CA HIS A 185 5.42 35.76 -10.93
C HIS A 185 6.06 36.15 -9.59
N ILE A 186 5.30 36.06 -8.50
CA ILE A 186 5.76 36.45 -7.16
C ILE A 186 5.21 35.48 -6.11
N ASP A 187 6.09 35.03 -5.22
CA ASP A 187 5.75 34.26 -4.02
C ASP A 187 5.82 35.15 -2.78
N HIS A 188 4.70 35.75 -2.41
CA HIS A 188 4.63 36.73 -1.34
C HIS A 188 4.99 36.15 0.03
N LEU A 189 4.67 34.88 0.29
CA LEU A 189 4.95 34.24 1.58
C LEU A 189 6.42 33.86 1.74
N GLN A 190 7.07 33.39 0.67
CA GLN A 190 8.50 33.11 0.71
C GLN A 190 9.31 34.39 0.84
N ASN A 191 8.94 35.44 0.08
CA ASN A 191 9.65 36.71 0.12
C ASN A 191 9.56 37.37 1.51
N ALA A 192 8.39 37.34 2.16
CA ALA A 192 8.23 37.87 3.52
C ALA A 192 9.13 37.16 4.52
N ARG A 193 9.22 35.83 4.44
CA ARG A 193 10.10 35.03 5.30
C ARG A 193 11.58 35.34 5.09
N ASP A 194 12.01 35.46 3.83
CA ASP A 194 13.41 35.72 3.52
C ASP A 194 13.84 37.11 4.02
N LEU A 195 12.91 38.07 4.12
CA LEU A 195 13.14 39.37 4.74
C LEU A 195 13.26 39.29 6.27
N GLU A 196 12.41 38.48 6.94
CA GLU A 196 12.52 38.26 8.40
C GLU A 196 13.82 37.57 8.79
N ILE A 197 14.29 36.60 7.99
CA ILE A 197 15.56 35.92 8.26
C ILE A 197 16.74 36.90 8.11
N LYS A 198 16.68 37.82 7.14
CA LYS A 198 17.71 38.84 6.93
C LYS A 198 17.70 39.94 7.99
N SER A 199 16.56 40.22 8.63
CA SER A 199 16.50 41.19 9.73
C SER A 199 16.88 40.60 11.08
N ALA A 200 16.83 39.27 11.22
CA ALA A 200 17.23 38.54 12.42
C ALA A 200 18.71 38.11 12.45
N ALA A 201 19.44 38.30 11.34
CA ALA A 201 20.86 38.01 11.18
C ALA A 201 21.70 39.29 11.22
#